data_AF-A0A722JC84-F1
#
_entry.id   AF-A0A722JC84-F1
#
_cell.length_a   1.000
_cell.length_b   1.000
_cell.length_c   1.000
_cell.angle_alpha   90.00
_cell.angle_beta   90.00
_cell.angle_gamma   90.00
#
_symmetry.space_group_name_H-M   'P 1'
#
loop_
_entity.id
_entity.type
_entity.pdbx_description
1 polymer ?
#
loop_
_entity_poly.entity_id
_entity_poly.type
_entity_poly.pdbx_seq_one_letter_code
_entity_poly.pdbx_strand_id
1 'polypeptide(L)'
;LERKYPRAGHSWPWFWVFAQHTHSTDPRSGVVRRHHMYDQTFQRAFKRAVEQAGITKPATPHTLRHSFATALLRSGYDIRTVQDLLGHSDVSTTMIYTHVLKVGGAGVRSPLDALPPLTSER
;
A
#
# COMPACT_ATOMS: atom_id res chain seq x y z
N LEU A 1 0.44 10.35 26.35
CA LEU A 1 -0.79 11.13 26.07
C LEU A 1 -1.56 11.43 27.36
N GLU A 2 -1.89 10.42 28.17
CA GLU A 2 -2.66 10.57 29.42
C GLU A 2 -2.05 11.57 30.42
N ARG A 3 -0.72 11.71 30.47
CA ARG A 3 -0.05 12.76 31.27
C ARG A 3 -0.48 14.19 30.88
N LYS A 4 -0.72 14.43 29.59
CA LYS A 4 -1.10 15.76 29.05
C LYS A 4 -2.62 15.93 28.98
N TYR A 5 -3.35 14.85 28.70
CA TYR A 5 -4.81 14.84 28.59
C TYR A 5 -5.39 13.64 29.38
N PRO A 6 -5.60 13.79 30.70
CA PRO A 6 -6.02 12.68 31.56
C PRO A 6 -7.35 12.04 31.16
N ARG A 7 -8.25 12.81 30.55
CA ARG A 7 -9.58 12.35 30.10
C ARG A 7 -9.65 11.96 28.62
N ALA A 8 -8.53 11.94 27.89
CA ALA A 8 -8.53 11.61 26.45
C ALA A 8 -9.20 10.25 26.17
N GLY A 9 -8.92 9.23 26.98
CA GLY A 9 -9.49 7.89 26.85
C GLY A 9 -11.00 7.76 27.07
N HIS A 10 -11.70 8.85 27.42
CA HIS A 10 -13.16 8.90 27.56
C HIS A 10 -13.85 9.67 26.44
N SER A 11 -13.09 10.20 25.49
CA SER A 11 -13.61 11.10 24.47
C SER A 11 -13.40 10.52 23.08
N TRP A 12 -14.48 10.56 22.30
CA TRP A 12 -14.57 10.01 20.95
C TRP A 12 -13.41 10.39 20.01
N PRO A 13 -12.88 11.63 20.00
CA PRO A 13 -11.77 12.00 19.12
C PRO A 13 -10.48 11.20 19.33
N TRP A 14 -10.33 10.52 20.48
CA TRP A 14 -9.16 9.72 20.83
C TRP A 14 -9.43 8.23 20.74
N PHE A 15 -10.61 7.83 20.25
CA PHE A 15 -10.93 6.43 20.04
C PHE A 15 -10.35 5.97 18.70
N TRP A 16 -9.97 4.69 18.66
CA TRP A 16 -9.56 4.05 17.41
C TRP A 16 -10.74 4.04 16.42
N VAL A 17 -10.50 4.51 15.19
CA VAL A 17 -11.48 4.43 14.09
C VAL A 17 -11.86 2.97 13.83
N PHE A 18 -10.87 2.07 13.84
CA PHE A 18 -11.05 0.63 13.69
C PHE A 18 -10.78 -0.08 15.01
N ALA A 19 -11.67 0.14 15.98
CA ALA A 19 -11.59 -0.53 17.27
C ALA A 19 -11.96 -2.01 17.16
N GLN A 20 -11.25 -2.85 17.89
CA GLN A 20 -11.60 -4.27 18.00
C GLN A 20 -12.92 -4.46 18.77
N HIS A 21 -13.60 -5.57 18.53
CA HIS A 21 -14.87 -5.87 19.19
C HIS A 21 -14.74 -6.15 20.69
N THR A 22 -13.59 -6.69 21.12
CA THR A 22 -13.31 -7.07 22.51
C THR A 22 -12.46 -6.03 23.26
N HIS A 23 -12.46 -6.07 24.58
CA HIS A 23 -11.49 -5.29 25.35
C HIS A 23 -10.20 -6.10 25.53
N SER A 24 -9.07 -5.41 25.62
CA SER A 24 -7.77 -5.99 25.95
C SER A 24 -7.18 -5.24 27.13
N THR A 25 -6.46 -5.96 27.99
CA THR A 25 -5.65 -5.35 29.04
C THR A 25 -4.41 -4.74 28.38
N ASP A 26 -4.15 -3.46 28.63
CA ASP A 26 -2.91 -2.82 28.21
C ASP A 26 -1.75 -3.37 29.06
N PRO A 27 -0.73 -4.03 28.47
CA PRO A 27 0.35 -4.65 29.22
C PRO A 27 1.24 -3.65 29.97
N ARG A 28 1.21 -2.36 29.61
CA ARG A 28 2.02 -1.32 30.26
C ARG A 28 1.36 -0.71 31.49
N SER A 29 0.04 -0.59 31.47
CA SER A 29 -0.72 0.10 32.52
C SER A 29 -1.65 -0.81 33.33
N GLY A 30 -1.92 -2.04 32.86
CA GLY A 30 -2.88 -2.96 33.47
C GLY A 30 -4.35 -2.57 33.26
N VAL A 31 -4.62 -1.45 32.57
CA VAL A 31 -5.99 -0.96 32.37
C VAL A 31 -6.65 -1.70 31.21
N VAL A 32 -7.89 -2.16 31.43
CA VAL A 32 -8.73 -2.75 30.38
C VAL A 32 -9.28 -1.64 29.49
N ARG A 33 -8.95 -1.71 28.20
CA ARG A 33 -9.39 -0.73 27.19
C ARG A 33 -9.60 -1.38 25.84
N ARG A 34 -10.26 -0.67 24.93
CA ARG A 34 -10.49 -1.15 23.56
C ARG A 34 -9.27 -0.80 22.71
N HIS A 35 -8.64 -1.81 22.09
CA HIS A 35 -7.50 -1.61 21.20
C HIS A 35 -7.95 -1.49 19.74
N HIS A 36 -7.08 -1.02 18.84
CA HIS A 36 -7.34 -1.14 17.41
C HIS A 36 -7.32 -2.61 16.98
N MET A 37 -8.01 -2.92 15.89
CA MET A 37 -7.94 -4.24 15.26
C MET A 37 -6.49 -4.64 14.98
N TYR A 38 -6.15 -5.89 15.27
CA TYR A 38 -4.81 -6.41 14.98
C TYR A 38 -4.59 -6.57 13.46
N ASP A 39 -3.38 -6.27 13.01
CA ASP A 39 -2.97 -6.38 11.62
C ASP A 39 -3.23 -7.79 11.06
N GLN A 40 -2.95 -8.83 11.84
CA GLN A 40 -3.18 -10.22 11.44
C GLN A 40 -4.64 -10.51 11.12
N THR A 41 -5.59 -9.88 11.81
CA THR A 41 -7.02 -10.03 11.53
C THR A 41 -7.34 -9.47 10.16
N PHE A 42 -6.81 -8.29 9.83
CA PHE A 42 -6.97 -7.70 8.51
C PHE A 42 -6.28 -8.52 7.41
N GLN A 43 -5.04 -8.97 7.64
CA GLN A 43 -4.28 -9.81 6.70
C GLN A 43 -5.03 -11.11 6.34
N ARG A 44 -5.63 -11.79 7.33
CA ARG A 44 -6.44 -13.00 7.09
C ARG A 44 -7.70 -12.71 6.28
N ALA A 45 -8.41 -11.63 6.59
CA ALA A 45 -9.59 -11.21 5.84
C ALA A 45 -9.22 -10.86 4.39
N PHE A 46 -8.11 -10.14 4.21
CA PHE A 46 -7.59 -9.78 2.89
C PHE A 46 -7.22 -11.01 2.05
N LYS A 47 -6.52 -11.99 2.63
CA LYS A 47 -6.18 -13.24 1.94
C LYS A 47 -7.42 -13.95 1.39
N ARG A 48 -8.48 -14.07 2.21
CA ARG A 48 -9.75 -14.67 1.77
C ARG A 48 -10.40 -13.89 0.63
N ALA A 49 -10.36 -12.55 0.69
CA ALA A 49 -10.89 -11.71 -0.37
C ALA A 49 -10.12 -11.89 -1.70
N VAL A 50 -8.80 -12.02 -1.64
CA VAL A 50 -7.94 -12.31 -2.81
C VAL A 50 -8.31 -13.65 -3.46
N GLU A 51 -8.49 -14.69 -2.63
CA GLU A 51 -8.92 -16.03 -3.09
C GLU A 51 -10.31 -15.98 -3.73
N GLN A 52 -11.27 -15.32 -3.09
CA GLN A 52 -12.64 -15.16 -3.62
C GLN A 52 -12.70 -14.35 -4.92
N ALA A 53 -11.81 -13.38 -5.09
CA ALA A 53 -11.69 -12.60 -6.31
C ALA A 53 -11.02 -13.34 -7.47
N GLY A 54 -10.54 -14.58 -7.26
CA GLY A 54 -9.85 -15.38 -8.28
C GLY A 54 -8.46 -14.82 -8.66
N ILE A 55 -7.85 -14.01 -7.80
CA ILE A 55 -6.53 -13.44 -8.05
C ILE A 55 -5.48 -14.52 -7.76
N THR A 56 -4.84 -15.02 -8.81
CA THR A 56 -3.84 -16.10 -8.72
C THR A 56 -2.47 -15.62 -8.24
N LYS A 57 -2.18 -14.33 -8.39
CA LYS A 57 -0.91 -13.74 -7.96
C LYS A 57 -0.91 -13.49 -6.45
N PRO A 58 0.23 -13.66 -5.76
CA PRO A 58 0.34 -13.25 -4.36
C PRO A 58 -0.01 -11.76 -4.19
N ALA A 59 -0.96 -11.48 -3.32
CA ALA A 59 -1.37 -10.12 -3.00
C ALA A 59 -1.42 -9.95 -1.48
N THR A 60 -0.96 -8.80 -1.02
CA THR A 60 -1.03 -8.36 0.38
C THR A 60 -1.63 -6.95 0.44
N PRO A 61 -1.97 -6.43 1.64
CA PRO A 61 -2.35 -5.03 1.77
C PRO A 61 -1.30 -4.05 1.22
N HIS A 62 -0.01 -4.41 1.27
CA HIS A 62 1.04 -3.59 0.67
C HIS A 62 0.95 -3.56 -0.87
N THR A 63 0.45 -4.62 -1.49
CA THR A 63 0.15 -4.65 -2.93
C THR A 63 -0.90 -3.60 -3.29
N LEU A 64 -1.93 -3.39 -2.47
CA LEU A 64 -2.90 -2.31 -2.70
C LEU A 64 -2.26 -0.93 -2.67
N ARG A 65 -1.33 -0.69 -1.74
CA ARG A 65 -0.57 0.57 -1.66
C ARG A 65 0.25 0.79 -2.93
N HIS A 66 0.88 -0.27 -3.45
CA HIS A 66 1.57 -0.20 -4.74
C HIS A 66 0.61 0.10 -5.90
N SER A 67 -0.53 -0.59 -5.96
CA SER A 67 -1.54 -0.38 -6.99
C SER A 67 -2.09 1.05 -6.98
N PHE A 68 -2.30 1.64 -5.80
CA PHE A 68 -2.68 3.04 -5.65
C PHE A 68 -1.64 3.99 -6.25
N ALA A 69 -0.36 3.83 -5.89
CA ALA A 69 0.72 4.66 -6.41
C ALA A 69 0.84 4.55 -7.94
N THR A 70 0.79 3.32 -8.47
CA THR A 70 0.82 3.07 -9.92
C THR A 70 -0.39 3.68 -10.61
N ALA A 71 -1.60 3.58 -10.03
CA ALA A 71 -2.81 4.17 -10.61
C ALA A 71 -2.73 5.70 -10.69
N LEU A 72 -2.23 6.37 -9.66
CA LEU A 72 -2.07 7.83 -9.67
C LEU A 72 -1.08 8.28 -10.74
N LEU A 73 0.09 7.64 -10.82
CA LEU A 73 1.08 7.99 -11.84
C LEU A 73 0.55 7.69 -13.27
N ARG A 74 -0.26 6.64 -13.47
CA ARG A 74 -0.94 6.39 -14.76
C ARG A 74 -1.92 7.48 -15.14
N SER A 75 -2.59 8.05 -14.16
CA SER A 75 -3.53 9.16 -14.35
C SER A 75 -2.83 10.51 -14.52
N GLY A 76 -1.49 10.54 -14.60
CA GLY A 76 -0.71 11.75 -14.87
C GLY A 76 -0.39 12.60 -13.65
N TYR A 77 -0.64 12.10 -12.43
CA TYR A 77 -0.21 12.80 -11.22
C TYR A 77 1.31 12.85 -11.15
N ASP A 78 1.84 13.98 -10.71
CA ASP A 78 3.28 14.13 -10.55
C ASP A 78 3.82 13.29 -9.37
N ILE A 79 5.10 12.95 -9.44
CA ILE A 79 5.74 12.05 -8.47
C ILE A 79 5.78 12.64 -7.05
N ARG A 80 5.77 13.97 -6.89
CA ARG A 80 5.77 14.63 -5.57
C ARG A 80 4.40 14.54 -4.92
N THR A 81 3.33 14.78 -5.68
CA THR A 81 1.96 14.55 -5.19
C THR A 81 1.76 13.09 -4.75
N VAL A 82 2.27 12.13 -5.51
CA VAL A 82 2.20 10.71 -5.12
C VAL A 82 3.04 10.42 -3.88
N GLN A 83 4.22 11.03 -3.75
CA GLN A 83 5.07 10.93 -2.56
C GLN A 83 4.33 11.42 -1.30
N ASP A 84 3.68 12.57 -1.38
CA ASP A 84 2.95 13.20 -0.27
C ASP A 84 1.75 12.34 0.16
N LEU A 85 0.97 11.84 -0.81
CA LEU A 85 -0.19 10.97 -0.54
C LEU A 85 0.21 9.63 0.08
N LEU A 86 1.40 9.13 -0.24
CA LEU A 86 1.95 7.94 0.39
C LEU A 86 2.60 8.24 1.76
N GLY A 87 2.95 9.50 2.03
CA GLY A 87 3.70 9.90 3.22
C GLY A 87 5.15 9.40 3.21
N HIS A 88 5.78 9.34 2.04
CA HIS A 88 7.20 8.99 1.93
C HIS A 88 8.09 10.19 2.24
N SER A 89 9.01 10.04 3.18
CA SER A 89 9.98 11.08 3.53
C SER A 89 11.02 11.33 2.44
N ASP A 90 11.28 10.33 1.60
CA ASP A 90 12.21 10.40 0.48
C ASP A 90 11.52 9.99 -0.84
N VAL A 91 11.72 10.80 -1.88
CA VAL A 91 11.20 10.58 -3.23
C VAL A 91 11.76 9.30 -3.84
N SER A 92 12.97 8.88 -3.44
CA SER A 92 13.60 7.64 -3.92
C SER A 92 12.70 6.41 -3.72
N THR A 93 11.95 6.36 -2.61
CA THR A 93 11.00 5.28 -2.31
C THR A 93 9.81 5.30 -3.28
N THR A 94 9.37 6.47 -3.72
CA THR A 94 8.28 6.64 -4.70
C THR A 94 8.75 6.39 -6.14
N MET A 95 10.03 6.66 -6.45
CA MET A 95 10.59 6.42 -7.78
C MET A 95 10.57 4.94 -8.19
N ILE A 96 10.46 3.99 -7.25
CA ILE A 96 10.27 2.56 -7.58
C ILE A 96 9.06 2.35 -8.51
N TYR A 97 8.01 3.18 -8.42
CA TYR A 97 6.81 3.05 -9.25
C TYR A 97 6.95 3.58 -10.66
N THR A 98 7.94 4.44 -10.95
CA THR A 98 8.14 4.99 -12.30
C THR A 98 8.72 3.92 -13.24
N HIS A 99 9.53 3.01 -12.72
CA HIS A 99 10.03 1.84 -13.45
C HIS A 99 8.90 0.90 -13.90
N VAL A 100 7.91 0.68 -13.03
CA VAL A 100 6.74 -0.17 -13.32
C VAL A 100 5.92 0.39 -14.47
N LEU A 101 5.89 1.72 -14.61
CA LEU A 101 5.07 2.38 -15.61
C LEU A 101 5.69 2.50 -16.99
N LYS A 102 6.96 2.09 -17.16
CA LYS A 102 7.68 2.21 -18.43
C LYS A 102 7.44 3.57 -19.10
N VAL A 103 7.33 4.66 -18.33
CA VAL A 103 7.22 6.01 -18.90
C VAL A 103 8.46 6.30 -19.76
N GLY A 104 9.60 5.66 -19.48
CA GLY A 104 10.78 5.68 -20.36
C GLY A 104 10.87 4.56 -21.40
N GLY A 105 10.04 3.51 -21.34
CA GLY A 105 10.16 2.32 -22.19
C GLY A 105 9.29 2.34 -23.46
N ALA A 106 8.21 3.14 -23.47
CA ALA A 106 7.38 3.29 -24.67
C ALA A 106 8.08 4.07 -25.81
N GLY A 107 9.17 4.80 -25.50
CA GLY A 107 9.96 5.55 -26.48
C GLY A 107 11.24 4.85 -26.95
N VAL A 108 11.67 3.77 -26.30
CA VAL A 108 12.91 3.06 -26.66
C VAL A 108 12.53 1.80 -27.43
N ARG A 109 12.63 1.89 -28.75
CA ARG A 109 12.46 0.74 -29.65
C ARG A 109 13.64 -0.21 -29.43
N SER A 110 13.37 -1.50 -29.24
CA SER A 110 14.46 -2.48 -29.12
C SER A 110 15.25 -2.49 -30.43
N PRO A 111 16.59 -2.49 -30.40
CA PRO A 111 17.40 -2.69 -31.61
C PRO A 111 17.05 -4.00 -32.34
N LEU A 112 16.60 -5.02 -31.60
CA LEU A 112 16.13 -6.28 -32.19
C LEU A 112 14.83 -6.12 -33.00
N ASP A 113 13.96 -5.18 -32.62
CA ASP A 113 12.73 -4.87 -33.36
C ASP A 113 13.02 -4.10 -34.67
N ALA A 114 14.26 -3.64 -34.85
CA ALA A 114 14.74 -2.98 -36.07
C ALA A 114 15.52 -3.92 -37.00
N LEU A 115 15.74 -5.17 -36.61
CA LEU A 115 16.41 -6.14 -37.48
C LEU A 115 15.47 -6.62 -38.59
N PRO A 116 15.95 -6.73 -39.84
CA PRO A 116 15.19 -7.35 -40.90
C PRO A 116 14.91 -8.83 -40.55
N PRO A 117 13.76 -9.39 -40.99
CA PRO A 117 13.47 -10.80 -40.77
C PRO A 117 14.58 -11.64 -41.40
N LEU A 118 15.07 -12.63 -40.64
CA LEU A 118 16.07 -13.57 -41.14
C LEU A 118 15.47 -14.33 -42.33
N THR A 119 15.90 -13.98 -43.53
CA THR A 119 15.59 -14.73 -44.74
C THR A 119 16.26 -16.08 -44.64
N SER A 120 15.46 -17.12 -44.44
CA SER A 120 15.91 -18.50 -44.61
C SER A 120 16.04 -18.77 -46.10
N GLU A 121 17.22 -18.53 -46.68
CA GLU A 121 17.56 -19.13 -47.97
C GLU A 121 17.82 -20.63 -47.75
N ARG A 122 17.16 -21.46 -48.57
CA ARG A 122 17.36 -22.91 -48.68
C ARG A 122 18.56 -23.21 -49.56
#